data_AF-A0A2D0MWU8-F1
#
_entry.id   AF-A0A2D0MWU8-F1
#
_cell.length_a   1.000
_cell.length_b   1.000
_cell.length_c   1.000
_cell.angle_alpha   90.00
_cell.angle_beta   90.00
_cell.angle_gamma   90.00
#
_symmetry.space_group_name_H-M   'P 1'
#
loop_
_entity.id
_entity.type
_entity.pdbx_description
1 polymer ?
#
loop_
_entity_poly.entity_id
_entity_poly.type
_entity_poly.pdbx_seq_one_letter_code
_entity_poly.pdbx_strand_id
1 'polypeptide(L)'
;MKAMKKQIQTKSYLSQFIGISIICLNIYWTYYHLNLFYLYHFTSLLFVVMVPDVILLFNGILGMCGVFIGIAVFRGYLSAVRWLLIDLAILFFGFILVFLSII
;
A
#
# COMPACT_ATOMS: atom_id res chain seq x y z
N MET A 1 28.13 -23.91 -8.38
CA MET A 1 26.67 -23.93 -8.15
C MET A 1 26.39 -23.19 -6.84
N LYS A 2 25.93 -21.94 -6.90
CA LYS A 2 25.72 -21.09 -5.72
C LYS A 2 24.50 -21.62 -4.97
N ALA A 3 24.69 -22.18 -3.78
CA ALA A 3 23.60 -22.70 -2.97
C ALA A 3 22.55 -21.59 -2.79
N MET A 4 21.37 -21.81 -3.38
CA MET A 4 20.21 -20.95 -3.19
C MET A 4 19.71 -21.21 -1.77
N LYS A 5 20.36 -20.57 -0.78
CA LYS A 5 19.88 -20.54 0.60
C LYS A 5 18.53 -19.84 0.56
N LYS A 6 17.45 -20.63 0.44
CA LYS A 6 16.10 -20.23 0.77
C LYS A 6 16.12 -19.88 2.26
N GLN A 7 16.45 -18.63 2.57
CA GLN A 7 16.34 -18.08 3.92
C GLN A 7 14.86 -18.08 4.26
N ILE A 8 14.38 -19.22 4.76
CA ILE A 8 13.13 -19.30 5.50
C ILE A 8 13.42 -18.52 6.77
N GLN A 9 13.08 -17.23 6.77
CA GLN A 9 13.14 -16.43 7.99
C GLN A 9 12.26 -17.12 9.02
N THR A 10 12.83 -17.45 10.17
CA THR A 10 12.11 -18.00 11.30
C THR A 10 10.94 -17.07 11.63
N LYS A 11 9.72 -17.62 11.69
CA LYS A 11 8.51 -16.84 12.01
C LYS A 11 8.67 -16.19 13.38
N SER A 12 8.97 -14.89 13.40
CA SER A 12 8.95 -14.07 14.61
C SER A 12 7.61 -13.37 14.72
N TYR A 13 7.06 -13.30 15.94
CA TYR A 13 5.83 -12.55 16.25
C TYR A 13 5.91 -11.10 15.74
N LEU A 14 7.10 -10.50 15.80
CA LEU A 14 7.35 -9.15 15.30
C LEU A 14 7.18 -9.04 13.78
N SER A 15 7.59 -10.05 13.02
CA SER A 15 7.42 -10.06 11.56
C SER A 15 5.94 -10.24 11.16
N GLN A 16 5.19 -11.03 11.93
CA GLN A 16 3.75 -11.16 11.73
C GLN A 16 3.01 -9.86 12.04
N PHE A 17 3.35 -9.21 13.16
CA PHE A 17 2.78 -7.92 13.51
C PHE A 17 3.04 -6.87 12.42
N ILE A 18 4.29 -6.75 11.97
CA ILE A 18 4.64 -5.84 10.86
C ILE A 18 3.85 -6.18 9.58
N GLY A 19 3.75 -7.47 9.23
CA GLY A 19 2.96 -7.90 8.07
C GLY A 19 1.49 -7.48 8.16
N ILE A 20 0.87 -7.66 9.34
CA ILE A 20 -0.51 -7.21 9.58
C ILE A 20 -0.62 -5.69 9.48
N SER A 21 0.33 -4.93 10.05
CA SER A 21 0.34 -3.47 9.94
C SER A 21 0.39 -3.00 8.48
N ILE A 22 1.26 -3.60 7.66
CA ILE A 22 1.34 -3.32 6.22
C ILE A 22 0.01 -3.60 5.53
N ILE A 23 -0.61 -4.76 5.81
CA ILE A 23 -1.91 -5.13 5.23
C ILE A 23 -2.99 -4.11 5.60
N CYS A 24 -3.16 -3.80 6.89
CA CYS A 24 -4.19 -2.89 7.35
C CYS A 24 -4.04 -1.50 6.75
N LEU A 25 -2.81 -0.99 6.72
CA LEU A 25 -2.51 0.33 6.20
C LEU A 25 -2.80 0.41 4.69
N ASN A 26 -2.41 -0.60 3.93
CA ASN A 26 -2.66 -0.65 2.49
C ASN A 26 -4.13 -0.90 2.13
N ILE A 27 -4.87 -1.67 2.92
CA ILE A 27 -6.33 -1.81 2.76
C ILE A 27 -6.99 -0.44 2.95
N TYR A 28 -6.62 0.28 4.01
CA TYR A 28 -7.15 1.63 4.24
C TYR A 28 -6.80 2.58 3.10
N TRP A 29 -5.54 2.57 2.63
CA TRP A 29 -5.09 3.40 1.52
C TRP A 29 -5.87 3.12 0.22
N THR A 30 -6.06 1.84 -0.09
CA THR A 30 -6.84 1.39 -1.25
C THR A 30 -8.29 1.85 -1.14
N TYR A 31 -8.91 1.59 0.02
CA TYR A 31 -10.29 1.99 0.28
C TYR A 31 -10.48 3.49 0.14
N TYR A 32 -9.59 4.30 0.71
CA TYR A 32 -9.66 5.75 0.64
C TYR A 32 -9.70 6.27 -0.80
N HIS A 33 -8.78 5.80 -1.66
CA HIS A 33 -8.69 6.26 -3.04
C HIS A 33 -9.84 5.74 -3.92
N LEU A 34 -10.25 4.48 -3.75
CA LEU A 34 -11.39 3.93 -4.48
C LEU A 34 -12.71 4.58 -4.04
N ASN A 35 -12.85 4.89 -2.75
CA ASN A 35 -14.02 5.59 -2.24
C ASN A 35 -14.08 7.03 -2.77
N LEU A 36 -12.95 7.76 -2.81
CA LEU A 36 -12.89 9.08 -3.45
C LEU A 36 -13.30 9.01 -4.91
N PHE A 37 -12.75 8.06 -5.66
CA PHE A 37 -13.14 7.83 -7.05
C PHE A 37 -14.64 7.56 -7.18
N TYR A 38 -15.20 6.73 -6.30
CA TYR A 38 -16.63 6.45 -6.28
C TYR A 38 -17.46 7.71 -6.00
N LEU A 39 -17.10 8.49 -4.98
CA LEU A 39 -17.82 9.70 -4.62
C LEU A 39 -17.78 10.73 -5.76
N TYR A 40 -16.67 10.84 -6.48
CA TYR A 40 -16.51 11.78 -7.59
C TYR A 40 -17.43 11.49 -8.79
N HIS A 41 -17.75 10.22 -9.03
CA HIS A 41 -18.47 9.80 -10.25
C HIS A 41 -19.91 9.36 -10.01
N PHE A 42 -20.20 8.83 -8.81
CA PHE A 42 -21.47 8.16 -8.52
C PHE A 42 -22.27 8.86 -7.42
N THR A 43 -21.80 10.00 -6.92
CA THR A 43 -22.55 10.80 -5.94
C THR A 43 -22.60 12.27 -6.35
N SER A 44 -23.60 12.99 -5.85
CA SER A 44 -23.80 14.41 -6.12
C SER A 44 -23.04 15.33 -5.15
N LEU A 45 -21.98 14.82 -4.50
CA LEU A 45 -21.19 15.58 -3.55
C LEU A 45 -20.27 16.56 -4.30
N LEU A 46 -20.31 17.84 -3.90
CA LEU A 46 -19.33 18.82 -4.37
C LEU A 46 -18.06 18.74 -3.53
N PHE A 47 -16.92 18.61 -4.20
CA PHE A 47 -15.60 18.63 -3.58
C PHE A 47 -14.90 19.95 -3.91
N VAL A 48 -14.33 20.60 -2.89
CA VAL A 48 -13.53 21.83 -3.06
C VAL A 48 -12.27 21.55 -3.88
N VAL A 49 -11.75 20.33 -3.77
CA VAL A 49 -10.57 19.85 -4.48
C VAL A 49 -10.85 18.45 -5.01
N MET A 50 -10.58 18.22 -6.30
CA MET A 50 -10.67 16.91 -6.94
C MET A 50 -9.29 16.43 -7.37
N VAL A 51 -8.90 15.27 -6.85
CA VAL A 51 -7.72 14.55 -7.33
C VAL A 51 -8.02 13.93 -8.70
N PRO A 52 -7.13 14.02 -9.69
CA PRO A 52 -7.32 13.36 -10.97
C PRO A 52 -7.55 11.85 -10.85
N ASP A 53 -8.50 11.33 -11.62
CA ASP A 53 -8.90 9.92 -11.59
C ASP A 53 -7.75 8.94 -11.80
N VAL A 54 -6.84 9.28 -12.72
CA VAL A 54 -5.66 8.47 -13.03
C VAL A 54 -4.80 8.29 -11.78
N ILE A 55 -4.69 9.32 -10.94
CA ILE A 55 -3.89 9.30 -9.71
C ILE A 55 -4.61 8.53 -8.61
N LEU A 56 -5.94 8.64 -8.51
CA LEU A 56 -6.76 7.83 -7.59
C LEU A 56 -6.65 6.34 -7.92
N LEU A 57 -6.85 5.97 -9.19
CA LEU A 57 -6.75 4.59 -9.65
C LEU A 57 -5.32 4.04 -9.47
N PHE A 58 -4.30 4.82 -9.79
CA PHE A 58 -2.91 4.44 -9.59
C PHE A 58 -2.60 4.17 -8.11
N ASN A 59 -3.03 5.06 -7.20
CA ASN A 59 -2.85 4.86 -5.76
C ASN A 59 -3.66 3.66 -5.23
N GLY A 60 -4.86 3.41 -5.77
CA GLY A 60 -5.64 2.22 -5.46
C GLY A 60 -4.88 0.94 -5.85
N ILE A 61 -4.26 0.91 -7.04
CA ILE A 61 -3.44 -0.22 -7.49
C ILE A 61 -2.20 -0.40 -6.62
N LEU A 62 -1.51 0.71 -6.27
CA LEU A 62 -0.37 0.65 -5.35
C LEU A 62 -0.74 0.09 -3.98
N GLY A 63 -1.88 0.50 -3.43
CA GLY A 63 -2.39 -0.04 -2.17
C GLY A 63 -2.66 -1.55 -2.28
N MET A 64 -3.28 -2.02 -3.36
CA MET A 64 -3.48 -3.46 -3.59
C MET A 64 -2.14 -4.22 -3.66
N CYS A 65 -1.13 -3.67 -4.34
CA CYS A 65 0.22 -4.23 -4.35
C CYS A 65 0.84 -4.31 -2.93
N GLY A 66 0.66 -3.27 -2.12
CA GLY A 66 1.12 -3.25 -0.72
C GLY A 66 0.42 -4.31 0.15
N VAL A 67 -0.85 -4.61 -0.10
CA VAL A 67 -1.55 -5.74 0.56
C VAL A 67 -0.85 -7.07 0.25
N PHE A 68 -0.50 -7.32 -1.02
CA PHE A 68 0.22 -8.55 -1.39
C PHE A 68 1.61 -8.63 -0.74
N ILE A 69 2.33 -7.51 -0.67
CA ILE A 69 3.60 -7.41 0.06
C ILE A 69 3.40 -7.76 1.54
N GLY A 70 2.39 -7.18 2.18
CA GLY A 70 2.06 -7.44 3.58
C GLY A 70 1.74 -8.90 3.86
N ILE A 71 0.98 -9.57 2.98
CA ILE A 71 0.71 -11.02 3.06
C ILE A 71 2.01 -11.82 2.94
N ALA A 72 2.90 -11.45 2.03
CA ALA A 72 4.17 -12.13 1.84
C ALA A 72 5.13 -11.94 3.05
N VAL A 73 5.12 -10.76 3.67
CA VAL A 73 5.82 -10.48 4.94
C VAL A 73 5.23 -11.30 6.09
N PHE A 74 3.90 -11.31 6.23
CA PHE A 74 3.20 -12.09 7.28
C PHE A 74 3.50 -13.59 7.20
N ARG A 75 3.57 -14.13 5.97
CA ARG A 75 3.92 -15.54 5.73
C ARG A 75 5.42 -15.84 5.91
N GLY A 76 6.26 -14.82 6.10
CA GLY A 76 7.71 -14.96 6.28
C GLY A 76 8.47 -15.23 4.98
N TYR A 77 7.87 -14.93 3.82
CA TYR A 77 8.56 -15.03 2.52
C TYR A 77 9.51 -13.84 2.28
N LEU A 78 9.25 -12.72 2.94
CA LEU A 78 9.92 -11.45 2.75
C LEU A 78 10.40 -10.88 4.10
N SER A 79 11.53 -10.15 4.06
CA SER A 79 12.08 -9.50 5.26
C SER A 79 11.19 -8.36 5.75
N ALA A 80 10.62 -8.52 6.96
CA ALA A 80 9.65 -7.57 7.52
C ALA A 80 10.14 -6.12 7.54
N VAL A 81 11.31 -5.84 8.12
CA VAL A 81 11.83 -4.46 8.25
C VAL A 81 12.11 -3.84 6.88
N ARG A 82 12.75 -4.58 5.98
CA ARG A 82 13.07 -4.08 4.64
C ARG A 82 11.80 -3.73 3.86
N TRP A 83 10.81 -4.61 3.91
CA TRP A 83 9.58 -4.41 3.14
C TRP A 83 8.64 -3.40 3.78
N LEU A 84 8.68 -3.21 5.10
CA LEU A 84 8.02 -2.08 5.76
C LEU A 84 8.58 -0.74 5.26
N LEU A 85 9.90 -0.59 5.16
CA LEU A 85 10.52 0.64 4.66
C LEU A 85 10.16 0.91 3.19
N ILE A 86 10.16 -0.13 2.36
CA ILE A 86 9.75 -0.02 0.95
C ILE A 86 8.27 0.38 0.85
N ASP A 87 7.40 -0.26 1.63
CA ASP A 87 5.97 0.05 1.66
C ASP A 87 5.72 1.52 2.08
N LEU A 88 6.36 1.97 3.16
CA LEU A 88 6.29 3.36 3.60
C LEU A 88 6.79 4.34 2.53
N ALA A 89 7.85 3.99 1.79
CA ALA A 89 8.35 4.83 0.69
C ALA A 89 7.36 4.90 -0.48
N ILE A 90 6.70 3.78 -0.82
CA ILE A 90 5.66 3.73 -1.86
C ILE A 90 4.46 4.62 -1.47
N LEU A 91 4.00 4.51 -0.23
CA LEU A 91 2.87 5.30 0.27
C LEU A 91 3.20 6.78 0.35
N PHE A 92 4.42 7.11 0.80
CA PHE A 92 4.90 8.48 0.82
C PHE A 92 4.98 9.08 -0.60
N PHE A 93 5.45 8.30 -1.58
CA PHE A 93 5.43 8.70 -2.98
C PHE A 93 4.00 8.90 -3.50
N GLY A 94 3.08 7.98 -3.17
CA GLY A 94 1.66 8.11 -3.50
C GLY A 94 1.04 9.38 -2.94
N PHE A 95 1.35 9.69 -1.67
CA PHE A 95 0.94 10.93 -1.01
C PHE A 95 1.47 12.18 -1.73
N ILE A 96 2.75 12.20 -2.11
CA ILE A 96 3.34 13.31 -2.88
C ILE A 96 2.62 13.50 -4.22
N LEU A 97 2.32 12.42 -4.95
CA LEU A 97 1.61 12.51 -6.22
C LEU A 97 0.22 13.13 -6.04
N VAL A 98 -0.52 12.72 -5.01
CA VAL A 98 -1.83 13.31 -4.69
C VAL A 98 -1.67 14.79 -4.37
N PHE A 99 -0.71 15.16 -3.52
CA PHE A 99 -0.47 16.54 -3.13
C PHE A 99 -0.09 17.44 -4.32
N LEU A 100 0.84 16.99 -5.17
CA LEU A 100 1.27 17.74 -6.36
C LEU A 100 0.15 17.85 -7.41
N SER A 101 -0.82 16.95 -7.43
CA SER A 101 -1.93 17.00 -8.38
C SER A 101 -3.01 18.01 -8.04
N ILE A 102 -3.02 18.48 -6.79
CA ILE A 102 -3.99 19.40 -6.23
C ILE A 102 -3.50 20.86 -6.30
N ILE A 103 -2.17 21.05 -6.27
CA ILE A 103 -1.51 22.35 -6.39
C ILE A 103 -1.49 22.79 -7.85
#